data_AF-A0A945BIL3-F1
#
_entry.id   AF-A0A945BIL3-F1
#
_cell.length_a   1.000
_cell.length_b   1.000
_cell.length_c   1.000
_cell.angle_alpha   90.00
_cell.angle_beta   90.00
_cell.angle_gamma   90.00
#
_symmetry.space_group_name_H-M   'P 1'
#
loop_
_entity.id
_entity.type
_entity.pdbx_description
1 polymer ?
#
loop_
_entity_poly.entity_id
_entity_poly.type
_entity_poly.pdbx_seq_one_letter_code
_entity_poly.pdbx_strand_id
1 'polypeptide(L)'
;MSLNTRLAKRAVLATAGWIAAWPLFGGVVINEIHYHPASEDVREEFVELHNTGDQAVNLESWSLRRGVRFDFPKATVPPHGYLVVAADAAVFAAKHPGVQPIVGGWDGVLSNRGETLRLENANGKTVDSVSYADEGEWAVRQRGLPHYKHRGWDWLAEHDGGGKSLELVNPGLSNKHGQNWAASTVEEGTPGAANSVFNADAAPMILEVHHSPAVPQSSNRVRITARLVDEQKTGLAADLFYRPDSAEDYQVASLLDDGAHGDGLAGDGLFGQSIPAFPDGTVVEFYVRARDAQNHSRTYPAVSVPEDTPRANLLYQVDDSTADDSLPFYRIIMTQTERDYFLKMVNNSTGRFSDARMNATFVSRMSGKQEIRYLADIRNRGNGSRWKTPNNFRVDFPSDAPWHDVEK
;
A
#
# COMPACT_ATOMS: atom_id res chain seq x y z
N MET A 1 10.35 -38.88 -61.89
CA MET A 1 11.32 -37.99 -61.20
C MET A 1 10.73 -36.59 -61.23
N SER A 2 10.43 -35.85 -60.17
CA SER A 2 10.75 -35.91 -58.74
C SER A 2 9.65 -35.11 -58.03
N LEU A 3 9.07 -35.64 -56.95
CA LEU A 3 8.16 -34.91 -56.05
C LEU A 3 9.02 -34.01 -55.15
N ASN A 4 8.88 -32.70 -55.27
CA ASN A 4 9.57 -31.72 -54.41
C ASN A 4 8.75 -31.49 -53.14
N THR A 5 9.11 -32.19 -52.06
CA THR A 5 8.68 -31.90 -50.68
C THR A 5 9.41 -30.66 -50.16
N ARG A 6 8.70 -29.55 -49.93
CA ARG A 6 9.22 -28.42 -49.14
C ARG A 6 8.84 -28.61 -47.68
N LEU A 7 9.80 -28.98 -46.85
CA LEU A 7 9.68 -28.88 -45.39
C LEU A 7 9.63 -27.39 -45.01
N ALA A 8 8.52 -26.96 -44.41
CA ALA A 8 8.46 -25.70 -43.67
C ALA A 8 9.20 -25.87 -42.33
N LYS A 9 10.39 -25.27 -42.21
CA LYS A 9 11.05 -25.10 -40.91
C LYS A 9 10.22 -24.11 -40.08
N ARG A 10 9.50 -24.60 -39.06
CA ARG A 10 8.95 -23.73 -38.01
C ARG A 10 10.11 -23.15 -37.21
N ALA A 11 10.32 -21.84 -37.32
CA ALA A 11 11.16 -21.10 -36.41
C ALA A 11 10.45 -21.02 -35.06
N VAL A 12 10.99 -21.69 -34.05
CA VAL A 12 10.62 -21.46 -32.66
C VAL A 12 11.31 -20.15 -32.27
N LEU A 13 10.56 -19.05 -32.14
CA LEU A 13 11.04 -17.89 -31.41
C LEU A 13 11.11 -18.31 -29.93
N ALA A 14 12.32 -18.60 -29.46
CA ALA A 14 12.58 -18.61 -28.02
C ALA A 14 12.52 -17.15 -27.56
N THR A 15 11.40 -16.77 -26.94
CA THR A 15 11.35 -15.55 -26.14
C THR A 15 12.32 -15.74 -25.00
N ALA A 16 13.44 -15.00 -25.03
CA ALA A 16 14.34 -14.89 -23.90
C ALA A 16 13.51 -14.37 -22.72
N GLY A 17 13.21 -15.25 -21.77
CA GLY A 17 12.64 -14.86 -20.49
C GLY A 17 13.63 -13.90 -19.84
N TRP A 18 13.22 -12.65 -19.67
CA TRP A 18 13.89 -11.74 -18.78
C TRP A 18 13.67 -12.31 -17.38
N ILE A 19 14.64 -13.10 -16.89
CA ILE A 19 14.75 -13.29 -15.45
C ILE A 19 15.07 -11.91 -14.93
N ALA A 20 14.05 -11.19 -14.43
CA ALA A 20 14.28 -10.05 -13.58
C ALA A 20 15.01 -10.59 -12.34
N ALA A 21 16.33 -10.57 -12.39
CA ALA A 21 17.13 -10.59 -11.18
C ALA A 21 16.72 -9.33 -10.43
N TRP A 22 15.82 -9.48 -9.46
CA TRP A 22 15.61 -8.41 -8.48
C TRP A 22 16.98 -8.09 -7.91
N PRO A 23 17.35 -6.80 -7.83
CA PRO A 23 18.61 -6.44 -7.21
C PRO A 23 18.61 -7.10 -5.83
N LEU A 24 19.67 -7.82 -5.49
CA LEU A 24 20.02 -7.99 -4.09
C LEU A 24 20.01 -6.55 -3.54
N PHE A 25 19.09 -6.23 -2.63
CA PHE A 25 19.08 -4.96 -1.91
C PHE A 25 20.30 -4.98 -0.96
N GLY A 26 21.48 -4.92 -1.55
CA GLY A 26 22.77 -4.84 -0.88
C GLY A 26 23.28 -3.42 -1.02
N GLY A 27 23.42 -2.73 0.11
CA GLY A 27 23.86 -1.34 0.13
C GLY A 27 23.27 -0.56 1.30
N VAL A 28 23.31 0.76 1.19
CA VAL A 28 22.72 1.66 2.17
C VAL A 28 21.25 1.87 1.83
N VAL A 29 20.36 1.53 2.75
CA VAL A 29 18.90 1.67 2.63
C VAL A 29 18.36 2.66 3.65
N ILE A 30 17.26 3.32 3.32
CA ILE A 30 16.46 4.10 4.27
C ILE A 30 15.72 3.10 5.16
N ASN A 31 16.02 3.14 6.45
CA ASN A 31 15.68 2.08 7.42
C ASN A 31 14.62 2.51 8.43
N GLU A 32 14.61 3.79 8.81
CA GLU A 32 13.69 4.34 9.79
C GLU A 32 13.40 5.81 9.46
N ILE A 33 12.16 6.24 9.66
CA ILE A 33 11.70 7.60 9.38
C ILE A 33 10.86 8.07 10.57
N HIS A 34 11.32 9.08 11.28
CA HIS A 34 10.53 9.75 12.31
C HIS A 34 10.10 11.11 11.77
N TYR A 35 8.95 11.14 11.09
CA TYR A 35 8.46 12.31 10.35
C TYR A 35 7.46 13.17 11.12
N HIS A 36 6.88 12.66 12.21
CA HIS A 36 5.88 13.38 13.00
C HIS A 36 6.06 13.11 14.50
N PRO A 37 6.99 13.82 15.15
CA PRO A 37 7.24 13.68 16.58
C PRO A 37 6.01 14.03 17.43
N ALA A 38 5.80 13.32 18.54
CA ALA A 38 4.68 13.59 19.47
C ALA A 38 4.69 15.01 20.07
N SER A 39 5.85 15.67 20.06
CA SER A 39 6.03 17.05 20.53
C SER A 39 5.58 18.10 19.50
N GLU A 40 5.35 17.70 18.24
CA GLU A 40 5.18 18.56 17.06
C GLU A 40 6.42 19.41 16.72
N ASP A 41 7.56 19.18 17.39
CA ASP A 41 8.81 19.89 17.09
C ASP A 41 9.54 19.21 15.93
N VAL A 42 9.39 19.79 14.73
CA VAL A 42 10.02 19.32 13.48
C VAL A 42 11.54 19.17 13.55
N ARG A 43 12.20 19.78 14.55
CA ARG A 43 13.66 19.61 14.77
C ARG A 43 14.02 18.24 15.35
N GLU A 44 13.05 17.50 15.88
CA GLU A 44 13.20 16.14 16.39
C GLU A 44 13.06 15.08 15.29
N GLU A 45 12.68 15.47 14.07
CA GLU A 45 12.60 14.57 12.92
C GLU A 45 13.96 13.96 12.57
N PHE A 46 13.95 12.70 12.13
CA PHE A 46 15.15 12.04 11.62
C PHE A 46 14.84 11.01 10.55
N VAL A 47 15.85 10.71 9.73
CA VAL A 47 15.89 9.59 8.78
C VAL A 47 17.12 8.77 9.10
N GLU A 48 16.94 7.48 9.32
CA GLU A 48 18.04 6.55 9.54
C GLU A 48 18.40 5.78 8.26
N LEU A 49 19.70 5.65 8.03
CA LEU A 49 20.27 4.78 7.02
C LEU A 49 20.86 3.51 7.65
N HIS A 50 20.58 2.35 7.06
CA HIS A 50 21.19 1.07 7.42
C HIS A 50 22.07 0.57 6.28
N ASN A 51 23.27 0.08 6.57
CA ASN A 51 24.12 -0.58 5.58
C ASN A 51 24.00 -2.10 5.69
N THR A 52 23.30 -2.72 4.73
CA THR A 52 23.07 -4.19 4.74
C THR A 52 24.31 -5.00 4.35
N GLY A 53 25.39 -4.34 3.90
CA GLY A 53 26.60 -4.99 3.40
C GLY A 53 27.71 -5.15 4.45
N ASP A 54 28.67 -6.02 4.10
CA ASP A 54 29.82 -6.36 4.94
C ASP A 54 30.96 -5.32 4.92
N GLN A 55 30.81 -4.23 4.15
CA GLN A 55 31.85 -3.21 3.96
C GLN A 55 31.31 -1.84 4.34
N ALA A 56 32.15 -1.00 4.95
CA ALA A 56 31.77 0.36 5.30
C ALA A 56 31.51 1.19 4.03
N VAL A 57 30.46 2.01 4.04
CA VAL A 57 30.10 2.85 2.90
C VAL A 57 30.36 4.32 3.24
N ASN A 58 31.25 4.96 2.48
CA ASN A 58 31.49 6.41 2.58
C ASN A 58 30.38 7.16 1.81
N LEU A 59 29.71 8.07 2.51
CA LEU A 59 28.64 8.90 1.98
C LEU A 59 29.13 10.28 1.50
N GLU A 60 30.43 10.53 1.45
CA GLU A 60 30.97 11.80 0.95
C GLU A 60 30.42 12.13 -0.44
N SER A 61 29.84 13.32 -0.58
CA SER A 61 29.14 13.81 -1.78
C SER A 61 27.86 13.05 -2.17
N TRP A 62 27.37 12.14 -1.33
CA TRP A 62 26.01 11.61 -1.45
C TRP A 62 25.01 12.67 -1.02
N SER A 63 23.74 12.41 -1.29
CA SER A 63 22.71 13.38 -0.99
C SER A 63 21.35 12.74 -0.66
N LEU A 64 20.63 13.32 0.29
CA LEU A 64 19.21 13.04 0.53
C LEU A 64 18.40 14.13 -0.15
N ARG A 65 17.40 13.72 -0.92
CA ARG A 65 16.56 14.55 -1.78
C ARG A 65 15.11 14.12 -1.66
N ARG A 66 14.21 15.02 -2.12
CA ARG A 66 12.74 14.89 -2.05
C ARG A 66 12.28 14.90 -0.58
N GLY A 67 11.23 15.67 -0.27
CA GLY A 67 10.91 16.10 1.10
C GLY A 67 11.92 17.07 1.70
N VAL A 68 13.12 16.57 2.00
CA VAL A 68 14.24 17.31 2.58
C VAL A 68 15.43 17.34 1.63
N ARG A 69 16.34 18.31 1.85
CA ARG A 69 17.61 18.40 1.13
C ARG A 69 18.78 18.36 2.09
N PHE A 70 19.62 17.35 1.94
CA PHE A 70 20.83 17.20 2.73
C PHE A 70 21.98 16.73 1.84
N ASP A 71 23.11 17.40 1.92
CA ASP A 71 24.36 16.97 1.30
C ASP A 71 25.24 16.35 2.37
N PHE A 72 25.59 15.08 2.18
CA PHE A 72 26.34 14.37 3.21
C PHE A 72 27.75 14.94 3.31
N PRO A 73 28.20 15.29 4.53
CA PRO A 73 29.61 15.58 4.76
C PRO A 73 30.42 14.28 4.62
N LYS A 74 31.70 14.31 4.99
CA LYS A 74 32.47 13.08 5.13
C LYS A 74 31.88 12.24 6.28
N ALA A 75 31.02 11.30 5.92
CA ALA A 75 30.31 10.41 6.82
C ALA A 75 30.42 8.97 6.33
N THR A 76 30.30 8.01 7.24
CA THR A 76 30.44 6.59 6.90
C THR A 76 29.40 5.80 7.65
N VAL A 77 28.70 4.92 6.93
CA VAL A 77 27.84 3.91 7.54
C VAL A 77 28.68 2.64 7.73
N PRO A 78 28.90 2.16 8.97
CA PRO A 78 29.66 0.93 9.23
C PRO A 78 29.01 -0.29 8.55
N PRO A 79 29.74 -1.40 8.36
CA PRO A 79 29.13 -2.68 7.98
C PRO A 79 28.04 -3.08 8.96
N HIS A 80 26.85 -3.46 8.46
CA HIS A 80 25.66 -3.78 9.28
C HIS A 80 25.27 -2.69 10.29
N GLY A 81 25.79 -1.48 10.09
CA GLY A 81 25.65 -0.36 11.01
C GLY A 81 24.63 0.64 10.49
N TYR A 82 24.41 1.63 11.33
CA TYR A 82 23.40 2.67 11.14
C TYR A 82 24.06 4.04 11.06
N LEU A 83 23.38 4.99 10.42
CA LEU A 83 23.71 6.41 10.47
C LEU A 83 22.41 7.21 10.50
N VAL A 84 22.26 8.05 11.52
CA VAL A 84 21.11 8.94 11.63
C VAL A 84 21.41 10.25 10.91
N VAL A 85 20.50 10.67 10.05
CA VAL A 85 20.41 12.02 9.51
C VAL A 85 19.28 12.72 10.28
N ALA A 86 19.62 13.68 11.14
CA ALA A 86 18.65 14.42 11.94
C ALA A 86 18.30 15.76 11.31
N ALA A 87 17.07 16.25 11.53
CA ALA A 87 16.69 17.63 11.20
C ALA A 87 17.61 18.63 11.91
N ASP A 88 17.78 18.48 13.23
CA ASP A 88 18.74 19.21 14.05
C ASP A 88 19.57 18.23 14.89
N ALA A 89 20.87 18.14 14.61
CA ALA A 89 21.75 17.19 15.28
C ALA A 89 21.91 17.45 16.78
N ALA A 90 21.79 18.70 17.25
CA ALA A 90 21.91 19.03 18.67
C ALA A 90 20.64 18.68 19.43
N VAL A 91 19.46 18.95 18.85
CA VAL A 91 18.16 18.54 19.40
C VAL A 91 18.08 17.02 19.46
N PHE A 92 18.42 16.35 18.36
CA PHE A 92 18.45 14.89 18.30
C PHE A 92 19.38 14.30 19.36
N ALA A 93 20.63 14.78 19.46
CA ALA A 93 21.60 14.27 20.44
C ALA A 93 21.16 14.48 21.90
N ALA A 94 20.41 15.55 22.19
CA ALA A 94 19.85 15.79 23.51
C ALA A 94 18.72 14.80 23.85
N LYS A 95 17.91 14.42 22.86
CA LYS A 95 16.80 13.47 23.01
C LYS A 95 17.25 12.00 23.00
N HIS A 96 18.29 11.69 22.22
CA HIS A 96 18.84 10.34 22.04
C HIS A 96 20.33 10.29 22.47
N PRO A 97 20.63 10.43 23.77
CA PRO A 97 22.01 10.45 24.25
C PRO A 97 22.73 9.13 23.97
N GLY A 98 23.88 9.21 23.32
CA GLY A 98 24.74 8.05 23.02
C GLY A 98 24.56 7.44 21.64
N VAL A 99 23.54 7.85 20.87
CA VAL A 99 23.37 7.43 19.48
C VAL A 99 24.46 8.08 18.61
N GLN A 100 25.20 7.25 17.88
CA GLN A 100 26.26 7.63 16.93
C GLN A 100 26.40 6.52 15.86
N PRO A 101 26.86 6.85 14.63
CA PRO A 101 27.14 8.19 14.11
C PRO A 101 25.87 8.96 13.76
N ILE A 102 25.91 10.28 13.99
CA ILE A 102 24.85 11.21 13.59
C ILE A 102 25.40 12.30 12.68
N VAL A 103 24.61 12.71 11.70
CA VAL A 103 24.76 13.94 10.92
C VAL A 103 23.42 14.67 10.93
N GLY A 104 23.36 15.92 10.52
CA GLY A 104 22.07 16.61 10.46
C GLY A 104 22.15 18.07 10.01
N GLY A 105 21.00 18.74 10.05
CA GLY A 105 20.84 20.10 9.52
C GLY A 105 20.37 20.11 8.08
N TRP A 106 19.39 19.28 7.72
CA TRP A 106 18.78 19.33 6.39
C TRP A 106 17.95 20.59 6.19
N ASP A 107 17.74 20.96 4.93
CA ASP A 107 16.75 21.98 4.55
C ASP A 107 15.40 21.31 4.25
N GLY A 108 14.32 21.84 4.83
CA GLY A 108 12.96 21.33 4.65
C GLY A 108 12.40 20.69 5.91
N VAL A 109 11.22 20.10 5.78
CA VAL A 109 10.46 19.43 6.84
C VAL A 109 9.78 18.22 6.21
N LEU A 110 9.72 17.10 6.92
CA LEU A 110 9.01 15.93 6.44
C LEU A 110 7.49 16.16 6.48
N SER A 111 6.76 15.68 5.48
CA SER A 111 5.31 15.81 5.47
C SER A 111 4.68 14.80 6.41
N ASN A 112 3.75 15.25 7.27
CA ASN A 112 2.97 14.38 8.15
C ASN A 112 1.95 13.51 7.39
N ARG A 113 1.76 13.74 6.08
CA ARG A 113 0.80 12.97 5.24
C ARG A 113 1.44 11.97 4.28
N GLY A 114 2.76 11.92 4.28
CA GLY A 114 3.53 11.21 3.26
C GLY A 114 4.34 12.13 2.37
N GLU A 115 5.49 11.62 1.94
CA GLU A 115 6.49 12.30 1.13
C GLU A 115 7.40 11.25 0.48
N THR A 116 8.12 11.65 -0.57
CA THR A 116 9.17 10.80 -1.12
C THR A 116 10.52 11.19 -0.56
N LEU A 117 11.28 10.21 -0.08
CA LEU A 117 12.71 10.34 0.22
C LEU A 117 13.52 9.62 -0.85
N ARG A 118 14.67 10.20 -1.19
CA ARG A 118 15.58 9.68 -2.21
C ARG A 118 17.02 9.86 -1.80
N LEU A 119 17.71 8.75 -1.63
CA LEU A 119 19.14 8.70 -1.39
C LEU A 119 19.87 8.58 -2.73
N GLU A 120 20.76 9.53 -3.02
CA GLU A 120 21.54 9.57 -4.25
C GLU A 120 23.04 9.50 -3.92
N ASN A 121 23.80 8.71 -4.68
CA ASN A 121 25.25 8.67 -4.54
C ASN A 121 25.93 9.91 -5.15
N ALA A 122 27.26 9.97 -5.04
CA ALA A 122 28.07 11.08 -5.57
C ALA A 122 27.92 11.35 -7.09
N ASN A 123 27.38 10.40 -7.86
CA ASN A 123 27.12 10.57 -9.30
C ASN A 123 25.65 10.97 -9.59
N GLY A 124 24.84 11.25 -8.56
CA GLY A 124 23.41 11.54 -8.69
C GLY A 124 22.56 10.30 -9.01
N LYS A 125 23.10 9.09 -8.90
CA LYS A 125 22.32 7.86 -9.10
C LYS A 125 21.55 7.55 -7.83
N THR A 126 20.23 7.35 -7.95
CA THR A 126 19.39 6.85 -6.85
C THR A 126 19.91 5.49 -6.37
N VAL A 127 20.30 5.44 -5.10
CA VAL A 127 20.70 4.25 -4.36
C VAL A 127 19.47 3.61 -3.74
N ASP A 128 18.64 4.43 -3.10
CA ASP A 128 17.40 4.00 -2.48
C ASP A 128 16.34 5.12 -2.53
N SER A 129 15.06 4.75 -2.51
CA SER A 129 13.96 5.71 -2.48
C SER A 129 12.68 5.06 -1.94
N VAL A 130 12.04 5.78 -1.02
CA VAL A 130 10.79 5.38 -0.38
C VAL A 130 9.78 6.53 -0.47
N SER A 131 8.53 6.20 -0.77
CA SER A 131 7.41 7.13 -0.69
C SER A 131 6.50 6.66 0.44
N TYR A 132 6.69 7.24 1.63
CA TYR A 132 5.92 6.86 2.82
C TYR A 132 4.57 7.58 2.85
N ALA A 133 3.62 7.06 3.62
CA ALA A 133 2.28 7.61 3.76
C ALA A 133 1.71 7.35 5.17
N ASP A 134 0.64 8.08 5.53
CA ASP A 134 -0.14 7.94 6.78
C ASP A 134 -1.44 7.13 6.58
N GLU A 135 -1.77 6.75 5.34
CA GLU A 135 -2.94 5.96 4.98
C GLU A 135 -2.54 4.77 4.08
N GLY A 136 -3.50 3.88 3.80
CA GLY A 136 -3.29 2.75 2.89
C GLY A 136 -2.49 1.62 3.53
N GLU A 137 -1.55 1.05 2.81
CA GLU A 137 -0.72 -0.07 3.28
C GLU A 137 0.28 0.31 4.37
N TRP A 138 0.47 1.59 4.62
CA TRP A 138 1.33 2.14 5.68
C TRP A 138 0.60 2.27 7.02
N ALA A 139 -0.71 2.05 7.02
CA ALA A 139 -1.60 2.20 8.17
C ALA A 139 -2.58 1.03 8.23
N VAL A 140 -3.36 0.95 9.31
CA VAL A 140 -4.44 -0.04 9.43
C VAL A 140 -5.79 0.64 9.53
N ARG A 141 -6.82 0.03 8.92
CA ARG A 141 -8.19 0.56 9.02
C ARG A 141 -8.72 0.37 10.44
N GLN A 142 -9.37 1.40 10.97
CA GLN A 142 -10.09 1.34 12.24
C GLN A 142 -11.44 2.04 12.16
N ARG A 143 -12.32 1.76 13.11
CA ARG A 143 -13.55 2.55 13.28
C ARG A 143 -13.24 3.85 13.98
N GLY A 144 -13.48 4.95 13.28
CA GLY A 144 -13.22 6.30 13.77
C GLY A 144 -14.08 6.73 14.95
N LEU A 145 -13.66 7.81 15.60
CA LEU A 145 -14.46 8.48 16.63
C LEU A 145 -15.80 8.97 16.03
N PRO A 146 -16.90 9.01 16.80
CA PRO A 146 -18.17 9.51 16.28
C PRO A 146 -18.11 11.00 15.89
N HIS A 147 -18.34 11.30 14.62
CA HIS A 147 -18.62 12.64 14.12
C HIS A 147 -20.14 12.88 14.13
N TYR A 148 -20.63 13.80 14.96
CA TYR A 148 -22.07 14.09 15.07
C TYR A 148 -22.94 12.82 15.27
N LYS A 149 -22.46 11.88 16.11
CA LYS A 149 -23.07 10.56 16.39
C LYS A 149 -22.95 9.52 15.28
N HIS A 150 -22.19 9.81 14.23
CA HIS A 150 -21.95 8.89 13.13
C HIS A 150 -20.50 8.42 13.12
N ARG A 151 -20.27 7.12 12.96
CA ARG A 151 -18.92 6.56 12.89
C ARG A 151 -18.62 6.18 11.46
N GLY A 152 -17.42 6.50 11.02
CA GLY A 152 -16.86 6.05 9.75
C GLY A 152 -15.64 5.16 9.96
N TRP A 153 -14.92 4.96 8.87
CA TRP A 153 -13.57 4.43 8.87
C TRP A 153 -12.55 5.56 8.95
N ASP A 154 -11.48 5.31 9.69
CA ASP A 154 -10.27 6.11 9.75
C ASP A 154 -9.06 5.20 9.51
N TRP A 155 -7.90 5.82 9.30
CA TRP A 155 -6.60 5.14 9.28
C TRP A 155 -5.94 5.31 10.64
N LEU A 156 -5.36 4.22 11.16
CA LEU A 156 -4.47 4.25 12.31
C LEU A 156 -3.04 4.11 11.81
N ALA A 157 -2.30 5.20 11.89
CA ALA A 157 -0.86 5.24 11.71
C ALA A 157 -0.24 5.68 13.03
N GLU A 158 0.24 4.73 13.84
CA GLU A 158 0.84 5.08 15.14
C GLU A 158 2.15 5.88 14.99
N HIS A 159 2.76 5.83 13.80
CA HIS A 159 3.93 6.61 13.40
C HIS A 159 3.60 8.05 12.96
N ASP A 160 2.32 8.44 12.97
CA ASP A 160 1.83 9.78 12.60
C ASP A 160 1.45 10.60 13.87
N GLY A 161 2.42 11.22 14.52
CA GLY A 161 2.19 12.13 15.66
C GLY A 161 1.99 11.45 17.01
N GLY A 162 2.09 10.11 17.03
CA GLY A 162 2.01 9.29 18.24
C GLY A 162 3.31 9.19 19.03
N GLY A 163 4.44 9.63 18.45
CA GLY A 163 5.79 9.53 19.03
C GLY A 163 6.59 8.33 18.53
N LYS A 164 5.96 7.36 17.88
CA LYS A 164 6.65 6.25 17.21
C LYS A 164 7.22 6.69 15.86
N SER A 165 8.35 6.12 15.49
CA SER A 165 8.88 6.20 14.13
C SER A 165 8.24 5.14 13.21
N LEU A 166 8.46 5.31 11.92
CA LEU A 166 8.14 4.33 10.88
C LEU A 166 9.40 3.52 10.55
N GLU A 167 9.37 2.22 10.82
CA GLU A 167 10.52 1.31 10.75
C GLU A 167 10.35 0.29 9.61
N LEU A 168 11.41 0.06 8.83
CA LEU A 168 11.50 -0.99 7.83
C LEU A 168 11.55 -2.37 8.50
N VAL A 169 10.66 -3.29 8.11
CA VAL A 169 10.54 -4.63 8.71
C VAL A 169 11.66 -5.54 8.24
N ASN A 170 11.85 -5.67 6.93
CA ASN A 170 12.90 -6.51 6.35
C ASN A 170 13.73 -5.73 5.32
N PRO A 171 14.98 -5.34 5.63
CA PRO A 171 15.85 -4.61 4.71
C PRO A 171 16.35 -5.46 3.53
N GLY A 172 16.12 -6.78 3.55
CA GLY A 172 16.36 -7.67 2.40
C GLY A 172 15.24 -7.62 1.34
N LEU A 173 14.09 -7.00 1.68
CA LEU A 173 12.93 -6.83 0.80
C LEU A 173 12.83 -5.39 0.28
N SER A 174 12.00 -5.20 -0.74
CA SER A 174 11.70 -3.86 -1.27
C SER A 174 11.08 -2.99 -0.17
N ASN A 175 11.63 -1.79 0.02
CA ASN A 175 11.08 -0.78 0.93
C ASN A 175 10.02 0.12 0.27
N LYS A 176 9.59 -0.20 -0.97
CA LYS A 176 8.61 0.62 -1.71
C LYS A 176 7.16 0.38 -1.31
N HIS A 177 6.89 -0.66 -0.51
CA HIS A 177 5.55 -1.10 -0.18
C HIS A 177 5.34 -0.93 1.33
N GLY A 178 4.25 -0.27 1.74
CA GLY A 178 3.94 -0.03 3.15
C GLY A 178 3.82 -1.33 3.96
N GLN A 179 3.51 -2.44 3.28
CA GLN A 179 3.54 -3.80 3.81
C GLN A 179 4.91 -4.26 4.35
N ASN A 180 6.02 -3.63 3.99
CA ASN A 180 7.35 -3.88 4.57
C ASN A 180 7.74 -2.81 5.61
N TRP A 181 6.80 -2.01 6.08
CA TRP A 181 7.00 -0.99 7.10
C TRP A 181 6.00 -1.17 8.24
N ALA A 182 6.38 -0.75 9.44
CA ALA A 182 5.49 -0.74 10.59
C ALA A 182 5.86 0.40 11.53
N ALA A 183 4.91 0.85 12.36
CA ALA A 183 5.25 1.75 13.45
C ALA A 183 6.17 1.03 14.45
N SER A 184 7.14 1.75 14.99
CA SER A 184 7.99 1.24 16.08
C SER A 184 7.15 0.75 17.25
N THR A 185 7.62 -0.28 17.92
CA THR A 185 7.00 -0.80 19.15
C THR A 185 7.38 0.03 20.38
N VAL A 186 8.32 0.96 20.24
CA VAL A 186 8.77 1.89 21.27
C VAL A 186 8.59 3.33 20.82
N GLU A 187 8.30 4.22 21.77
CA GLU A 187 8.30 5.66 21.50
C GLU A 187 9.69 6.13 21.09
N GLU A 188 9.74 7.12 20.20
CA GLU A 188 10.95 7.72 19.62
C GLU A 188 11.77 6.80 18.72
N GLY A 189 11.27 5.58 18.46
CA GLY A 189 11.90 4.65 17.53
C GLY A 189 13.16 3.96 18.07
N THR A 190 13.97 3.44 17.16
CA THR A 190 15.20 2.70 17.48
C THR A 190 16.46 3.26 16.80
N PRO A 191 16.67 4.59 16.77
CA PRO A 191 17.80 5.15 16.05
C PRO A 191 19.15 4.69 16.63
N GLY A 192 20.04 4.29 15.74
CA GLY A 192 21.33 3.70 16.00
C GLY A 192 21.30 2.19 16.29
N ALA A 193 20.14 1.54 16.22
CA ALA A 193 19.94 0.14 16.59
C ALA A 193 19.09 -0.62 15.57
N ALA A 194 18.94 -1.94 15.76
CA ALA A 194 18.04 -2.73 14.93
C ALA A 194 16.59 -2.31 15.19
N ASN A 195 15.84 -2.11 14.10
CA ASN A 195 14.41 -1.79 14.13
C ASN A 195 13.67 -2.74 15.07
N SER A 196 12.80 -2.18 15.90
CA SER A 196 12.02 -2.94 16.86
C SER A 196 11.05 -3.93 16.17
N VAL A 197 10.67 -3.63 14.93
CA VAL A 197 9.83 -4.48 14.06
C VAL A 197 10.64 -5.36 13.11
N PHE A 198 11.97 -5.40 13.23
CA PHE A 198 12.82 -6.19 12.33
C PHE A 198 12.39 -7.66 12.31
N ASN A 199 12.15 -8.19 11.11
CA ASN A 199 11.89 -9.60 10.89
C ASN A 199 12.56 -10.07 9.58
N ALA A 200 13.46 -11.04 9.70
CA ALA A 200 14.18 -11.62 8.57
C ALA A 200 13.35 -12.61 7.74
N ASP A 201 12.26 -13.13 8.30
CA ASP A 201 11.31 -14.09 7.70
C ASP A 201 9.91 -13.48 7.84
N ALA A 202 9.65 -12.48 6.99
CA ALA A 202 8.47 -11.63 7.09
C ALA A 202 7.34 -12.26 6.29
N ALA A 203 6.09 -12.15 6.78
CA ALA A 203 4.94 -12.68 6.04
C ALA A 203 4.88 -12.11 4.60
N PRO A 204 4.48 -12.91 3.60
CA PRO A 204 4.52 -12.48 2.21
C PRO A 204 3.74 -11.19 1.98
N MET A 205 4.33 -10.26 1.22
CA MET A 205 3.62 -9.09 0.74
C MET A 205 2.59 -9.49 -0.31
N ILE A 206 1.39 -8.92 -0.21
CA ILE A 206 0.28 -9.14 -1.14
C ILE A 206 0.06 -7.86 -1.92
N LEU A 207 0.56 -7.81 -3.15
CA LEU A 207 0.59 -6.62 -3.99
C LEU A 207 -0.37 -6.77 -5.17
N GLU A 208 -0.70 -5.66 -5.82
CA GLU A 208 -1.42 -5.65 -7.11
C GLU A 208 -2.74 -6.47 -7.11
N VAL A 209 -3.44 -6.52 -5.98
CA VAL A 209 -4.71 -7.25 -5.89
C VAL A 209 -5.74 -6.61 -6.83
N HIS A 210 -6.31 -7.40 -7.74
CA HIS A 210 -7.13 -6.87 -8.82
C HIS A 210 -8.26 -7.82 -9.22
N HIS A 211 -9.46 -7.29 -9.47
CA HIS A 211 -10.59 -8.04 -10.04
C HIS A 211 -10.85 -7.65 -11.49
N SER A 212 -11.25 -8.61 -12.33
CA SER A 212 -11.61 -8.39 -13.72
C SER A 212 -12.80 -9.27 -14.14
N PRO A 213 -13.76 -8.75 -14.93
CA PRO A 213 -13.87 -7.37 -15.40
C PRO A 213 -14.19 -6.39 -14.25
N ALA A 214 -13.86 -5.11 -14.44
CA ALA A 214 -14.03 -4.09 -13.41
C ALA A 214 -15.49 -3.68 -13.14
N VAL A 215 -16.40 -4.02 -14.05
CA VAL A 215 -17.85 -4.09 -13.81
C VAL A 215 -18.34 -5.41 -14.43
N PRO A 216 -18.46 -6.50 -13.66
CA PRO A 216 -18.95 -7.77 -14.17
C PRO A 216 -20.44 -7.76 -14.44
N GLN A 217 -20.85 -8.43 -15.51
CA GLN A 217 -22.25 -8.79 -15.76
C GLN A 217 -22.60 -10.10 -15.06
N SER A 218 -23.88 -10.40 -14.92
CA SER A 218 -24.41 -11.59 -14.22
C SER A 218 -24.06 -12.91 -14.87
N SER A 219 -23.57 -12.88 -16.12
CA SER A 219 -23.02 -14.04 -16.84
C SER A 219 -21.50 -14.18 -16.70
N ASN A 220 -20.81 -13.18 -16.17
CA ASN A 220 -19.35 -13.16 -16.10
C ASN A 220 -18.86 -13.89 -14.85
N ARG A 221 -17.92 -14.82 -15.06
CA ARG A 221 -16.99 -15.19 -13.98
C ARG A 221 -16.06 -14.02 -13.71
N VAL A 222 -15.65 -13.86 -12.45
CA VAL A 222 -14.75 -12.77 -12.04
C VAL A 222 -13.38 -13.35 -11.73
N ARG A 223 -12.35 -12.87 -12.42
CA ARG A 223 -10.96 -13.23 -12.13
C ARG A 223 -10.42 -12.30 -11.05
N ILE A 224 -9.81 -12.87 -10.02
CA ILE A 224 -9.02 -12.17 -9.02
C ILE A 224 -7.56 -12.58 -9.20
N THR A 225 -6.66 -11.59 -9.16
CA THR A 225 -5.22 -11.81 -9.15
C THR A 225 -4.57 -11.09 -7.98
N ALA A 226 -3.43 -11.60 -7.50
CA ALA A 226 -2.59 -10.98 -6.49
C ALA A 226 -1.12 -11.35 -6.72
N ARG A 227 -0.20 -10.40 -6.62
CA ARG A 227 1.23 -10.66 -6.68
C ARG A 227 1.77 -10.92 -5.27
N LEU A 228 2.49 -12.02 -5.09
CA LEU A 228 3.18 -12.30 -3.84
C LEU A 228 4.68 -11.99 -3.96
N VAL A 229 5.20 -11.29 -2.96
CA VAL A 229 6.63 -10.99 -2.84
C VAL A 229 7.08 -11.33 -1.44
N ASP A 230 8.18 -12.06 -1.35
CA ASP A 230 8.71 -12.64 -0.12
C ASP A 230 10.22 -12.83 -0.26
N GLU A 231 10.97 -12.96 0.84
CA GLU A 231 12.40 -13.22 0.73
C GLU A 231 12.68 -14.64 0.22
N GLN A 232 11.72 -15.57 0.43
CA GLN A 232 11.68 -16.90 -0.15
C GLN A 232 10.62 -17.00 -1.25
N LYS A 233 11.06 -17.05 -2.51
CA LYS A 233 10.15 -17.11 -3.68
C LYS A 233 9.36 -18.43 -3.81
N THR A 234 9.70 -19.45 -3.05
CA THR A 234 9.12 -20.80 -3.19
C THR A 234 8.35 -21.17 -1.93
N GLY A 235 7.25 -21.91 -2.08
CA GLY A 235 6.41 -22.31 -0.95
C GLY A 235 5.37 -21.26 -0.55
N LEU A 236 5.20 -20.22 -1.37
CA LEU A 236 4.15 -19.22 -1.21
C LEU A 236 2.79 -19.83 -1.57
N ALA A 237 1.78 -19.51 -0.75
CA ALA A 237 0.39 -19.89 -0.98
C ALA A 237 -0.53 -18.68 -0.77
N ALA A 238 -1.61 -18.59 -1.54
CA ALA A 238 -2.65 -17.59 -1.34
C ALA A 238 -4.06 -18.18 -1.41
N ASP A 239 -4.90 -17.70 -0.51
CA ASP A 239 -6.33 -17.97 -0.45
C ASP A 239 -7.12 -16.68 -0.70
N LEU A 240 -8.07 -16.74 -1.61
CA LEU A 240 -9.11 -15.74 -1.81
C LEU A 240 -10.31 -16.06 -0.95
N PHE A 241 -10.73 -15.09 -0.15
CA PHE A 241 -11.97 -15.12 0.60
C PHE A 241 -12.97 -14.21 -0.08
N TYR A 242 -14.14 -14.72 -0.44
CA TYR A 242 -15.18 -13.91 -1.09
C TYR A 242 -16.60 -14.30 -0.64
N ARG A 243 -17.52 -13.34 -0.68
CA ARG A 243 -18.95 -13.58 -0.44
C ARG A 243 -19.81 -12.48 -1.08
N PRO A 244 -21.06 -12.76 -1.49
CA PRO A 244 -22.07 -11.71 -1.55
C PRO A 244 -22.13 -10.99 -0.20
N ASP A 245 -22.21 -9.66 -0.20
CA ASP A 245 -22.23 -8.86 1.04
C ASP A 245 -23.44 -9.17 1.95
N SER A 246 -24.50 -9.75 1.37
CA SER A 246 -25.66 -10.25 2.09
C SER A 246 -25.46 -11.61 2.77
N ALA A 247 -24.35 -12.32 2.49
CA ALA A 247 -24.06 -13.63 3.05
C ALA A 247 -23.22 -13.51 4.34
N GLU A 248 -23.45 -14.43 5.28
CA GLU A 248 -22.71 -14.45 6.55
C GLU A 248 -21.30 -15.03 6.36
N ASP A 249 -21.17 -16.16 5.66
CA ASP A 249 -19.90 -16.87 5.55
C ASP A 249 -19.11 -16.54 4.28
N TYR A 250 -17.79 -16.49 4.42
CA TYR A 250 -16.88 -16.42 3.28
C TYR A 250 -16.72 -17.79 2.62
N GLN A 251 -16.79 -17.79 1.29
CA GLN A 251 -16.27 -18.88 0.48
C GLN A 251 -14.76 -18.69 0.32
N VAL A 252 -14.04 -19.80 0.18
CA VAL A 252 -12.58 -19.81 0.04
C VAL A 252 -12.21 -20.48 -1.28
N ALA A 253 -11.33 -19.85 -2.04
CA ALA A 253 -10.72 -20.42 -3.23
C ALA A 253 -9.21 -20.18 -3.21
N SER A 254 -8.42 -21.20 -3.55
CA SER A 254 -6.97 -21.02 -3.68
C SER A 254 -6.65 -20.20 -4.93
N LEU A 255 -5.79 -19.20 -4.78
CA LEU A 255 -5.12 -18.54 -5.90
C LEU A 255 -3.91 -19.39 -6.30
N LEU A 256 -3.69 -19.57 -7.60
CA LEU A 256 -2.64 -20.43 -8.14
C LEU A 256 -1.69 -19.59 -9.00
N ASP A 257 -0.41 -19.94 -8.96
CA ASP A 257 0.65 -19.47 -9.86
C ASP A 257 1.09 -20.66 -10.73
N ASP A 258 0.18 -21.09 -11.61
CA ASP A 258 0.28 -22.28 -12.44
C ASP A 258 0.35 -21.98 -13.95
N GLY A 259 0.37 -20.70 -14.33
CA GLY A 259 0.31 -20.27 -15.72
C GLY A 259 -1.07 -20.49 -16.36
N ALA A 260 -2.08 -20.79 -15.53
CA ALA A 260 -3.49 -20.86 -15.88
C ALA A 260 -4.28 -19.86 -15.01
N HIS A 261 -5.61 -19.93 -14.96
CA HIS A 261 -6.42 -19.02 -14.13
C HIS A 261 -6.25 -17.49 -14.38
N GLY A 262 -5.55 -17.12 -15.46
CA GLY A 262 -5.24 -15.74 -15.84
C GLY A 262 -4.19 -15.08 -14.95
N ASP A 263 -3.26 -15.88 -14.43
CA ASP A 263 -2.17 -15.50 -13.53
C ASP A 263 -0.85 -15.14 -14.25
N GLY A 264 -0.67 -15.47 -15.53
CA GLY A 264 0.55 -15.16 -16.26
C GLY A 264 1.36 -16.40 -16.60
N LEU A 265 2.66 -16.41 -16.31
CA LEU A 265 3.52 -17.58 -16.47
C LEU A 265 3.63 -18.30 -15.12
N ALA A 266 3.63 -19.63 -15.14
CA ALA A 266 3.82 -20.40 -13.91
C ALA A 266 5.13 -20.04 -13.19
N GLY A 267 5.03 -19.78 -11.89
CA GLY A 267 6.13 -19.42 -11.01
C GLY A 267 6.63 -17.97 -11.17
N ASP A 268 5.83 -17.06 -11.72
CA ASP A 268 6.20 -15.65 -11.89
C ASP A 268 5.80 -14.76 -10.69
N GLY A 269 5.18 -15.36 -9.67
CA GLY A 269 4.74 -14.71 -8.44
C GLY A 269 3.40 -13.99 -8.55
N LEU A 270 2.75 -13.99 -9.72
CA LEU A 270 1.36 -13.55 -9.86
C LEU A 270 0.44 -14.77 -9.69
N PHE A 271 -0.45 -14.69 -8.72
CA PHE A 271 -1.41 -15.75 -8.42
C PHE A 271 -2.81 -15.34 -8.90
N GLY A 272 -3.58 -16.29 -9.43
CA GLY A 272 -4.91 -16.03 -10.00
C GLY A 272 -5.96 -17.09 -9.70
N GLN A 273 -7.23 -16.69 -9.72
CA GLN A 273 -8.40 -17.57 -9.70
C GLN A 273 -9.63 -16.89 -10.30
N SER A 274 -10.53 -17.65 -10.92
CA SER A 274 -11.83 -17.15 -11.36
C SER A 274 -12.97 -17.68 -10.50
N ILE A 275 -13.63 -16.78 -9.77
CA ILE A 275 -14.82 -17.10 -8.96
C ILE A 275 -16.10 -17.11 -9.81
N PRO A 276 -17.18 -17.77 -9.34
CA PRO A 276 -18.43 -17.89 -10.09
C PRO A 276 -19.10 -16.54 -10.41
N ALA A 277 -20.02 -16.57 -11.36
CA ALA A 277 -20.90 -15.44 -11.64
C ALA A 277 -21.95 -15.27 -10.53
N PHE A 278 -22.38 -14.02 -10.30
CA PHE A 278 -23.42 -13.68 -9.32
C PHE A 278 -24.58 -12.94 -10.00
N PRO A 279 -25.79 -12.95 -9.43
CA PRO A 279 -26.93 -12.22 -9.97
C PRO A 279 -26.66 -10.71 -10.13
N ASP A 280 -27.37 -10.08 -11.06
CA ASP A 280 -27.36 -8.63 -11.23
C ASP A 280 -27.62 -7.87 -9.91
N GLY A 281 -26.90 -6.76 -9.72
CA GLY A 281 -26.97 -5.93 -8.53
C GLY A 281 -26.18 -6.43 -7.31
N THR A 282 -25.68 -7.67 -7.32
CA THR A 282 -24.93 -8.26 -6.20
C THR A 282 -23.64 -7.45 -5.93
N VAL A 283 -23.44 -7.03 -4.68
CA VAL A 283 -22.14 -6.55 -4.20
C VAL A 283 -21.39 -7.75 -3.63
N VAL A 284 -20.15 -7.96 -4.07
CA VAL A 284 -19.29 -9.02 -3.57
C VAL A 284 -18.13 -8.39 -2.82
N GLU A 285 -17.95 -8.86 -1.59
CA GLU A 285 -16.86 -8.51 -0.70
C GLU A 285 -15.77 -9.59 -0.77
N PHE A 286 -14.51 -9.18 -0.87
CA PHE A 286 -13.38 -10.11 -0.91
C PHE A 286 -12.09 -9.56 -0.31
N TYR A 287 -11.23 -10.46 0.14
CA TYR A 287 -9.86 -10.19 0.59
C TYR A 287 -8.96 -11.39 0.27
N VAL A 288 -7.65 -11.16 0.25
CA VAL A 288 -6.64 -12.20 0.00
C VAL A 288 -5.84 -12.45 1.26
N ARG A 289 -5.52 -13.71 1.54
CA ARG A 289 -4.55 -14.10 2.56
C ARG A 289 -3.39 -14.83 1.91
N ALA A 290 -2.16 -14.43 2.22
CA ALA A 290 -0.96 -15.12 1.79
C ALA A 290 -0.23 -15.78 2.97
N ARG A 291 0.56 -16.81 2.64
CA ARG A 291 1.42 -17.54 3.57
C ARG A 291 2.71 -17.97 2.90
N ASP A 292 3.79 -18.01 3.66
CA ASP A 292 5.05 -18.63 3.26
C ASP A 292 5.09 -20.12 3.66
N ALA A 293 6.24 -20.76 3.43
CA ALA A 293 6.47 -22.17 3.77
C ALA A 293 6.54 -22.41 5.30
N GLN A 294 6.81 -21.36 6.08
CA GLN A 294 6.91 -21.34 7.54
C GLN A 294 5.57 -21.02 8.22
N ASN A 295 4.53 -20.73 7.43
CA ASN A 295 3.19 -20.27 7.81
C ASN A 295 3.12 -18.84 8.40
N HIS A 296 4.11 -17.97 8.20
CA HIS A 296 3.87 -16.55 8.44
C HIS A 296 2.82 -16.07 7.45
N SER A 297 1.89 -15.25 7.91
CA SER A 297 0.69 -14.95 7.14
C SER A 297 0.25 -13.51 7.29
N ARG A 298 -0.32 -12.99 6.21
CA ARG A 298 -0.88 -11.66 6.11
C ARG A 298 -2.17 -11.69 5.30
N THR A 299 -3.03 -10.70 5.52
CA THR A 299 -4.18 -10.41 4.65
C THR A 299 -4.03 -9.06 3.96
N TYR A 300 -4.59 -8.96 2.75
CA TYR A 300 -4.85 -7.69 2.08
C TYR A 300 -6.34 -7.56 1.77
N PRO A 301 -7.02 -6.51 2.27
CA PRO A 301 -6.50 -5.49 3.19
C PRO A 301 -6.07 -6.09 4.55
N ALA A 302 -5.28 -5.33 5.31
CA ALA A 302 -4.98 -5.69 6.70
C ALA A 302 -6.29 -5.77 7.52
N VAL A 303 -6.33 -6.66 8.51
CA VAL A 303 -7.48 -6.76 9.42
C VAL A 303 -7.70 -5.43 10.13
N SER A 304 -8.97 -5.06 10.33
CA SER A 304 -9.27 -3.80 11.00
C SER A 304 -9.09 -3.93 12.51
N VAL A 305 -8.60 -2.87 13.15
CA VAL A 305 -8.41 -2.81 14.60
C VAL A 305 -9.54 -2.02 15.29
N PRO A 306 -9.86 -2.35 16.57
CA PRO A 306 -9.30 -3.41 17.40
C PRO A 306 -9.99 -4.78 17.23
N GLU A 307 -10.93 -4.91 16.29
CA GLU A 307 -11.72 -6.13 16.15
C GLU A 307 -10.97 -7.31 15.51
N ASP A 308 -9.73 -7.13 15.05
CA ASP A 308 -8.84 -8.12 14.42
C ASP A 308 -9.55 -9.01 13.39
N THR A 309 -10.48 -8.41 12.64
CA THR A 309 -11.32 -9.08 11.65
C THR A 309 -11.34 -8.32 10.33
N PRO A 310 -11.39 -9.00 9.16
CA PRO A 310 -11.54 -8.34 7.87
C PRO A 310 -12.91 -7.68 7.75
N ARG A 311 -12.96 -6.33 7.73
CA ARG A 311 -14.23 -5.56 7.66
C ARG A 311 -14.23 -4.42 6.63
N ALA A 312 -13.09 -3.81 6.36
CA ALA A 312 -12.94 -2.78 5.33
C ALA A 312 -12.34 -3.40 4.07
N ASN A 313 -13.03 -4.38 3.50
CA ASN A 313 -12.51 -5.23 2.44
C ASN A 313 -12.69 -4.62 1.04
N LEU A 314 -12.18 -5.33 0.02
CA LEU A 314 -12.31 -4.96 -1.39
C LEU A 314 -13.72 -5.32 -1.88
N LEU A 315 -14.27 -4.50 -2.77
CA LEU A 315 -15.63 -4.66 -3.26
C LEU A 315 -15.68 -4.65 -4.79
N TYR A 316 -16.57 -5.45 -5.37
CA TYR A 316 -17.05 -5.23 -6.73
C TYR A 316 -18.57 -5.39 -6.77
N GLN A 317 -19.20 -4.86 -7.83
CA GLN A 317 -20.64 -4.96 -8.01
C GLN A 317 -20.95 -5.51 -9.39
N VAL A 318 -21.80 -6.54 -9.43
CA VAL A 318 -22.38 -7.05 -10.67
C VAL A 318 -23.43 -6.08 -11.18
N ASP A 319 -23.35 -5.72 -12.45
CA ASP A 319 -24.31 -4.83 -13.09
C ASP A 319 -24.47 -5.16 -14.58
N ASP A 320 -25.69 -5.55 -14.96
CA ASP A 320 -26.07 -5.87 -16.34
C ASP A 320 -26.45 -4.64 -17.17
N SER A 321 -26.53 -3.46 -16.54
CA SER A 321 -26.83 -2.23 -17.25
C SER A 321 -25.78 -1.91 -18.32
N THR A 322 -26.27 -1.51 -19.48
CA THR A 322 -25.41 -1.01 -20.55
C THR A 322 -24.97 0.39 -20.19
N ALA A 323 -23.68 0.57 -19.98
CA ALA A 323 -23.14 1.90 -19.75
C ALA A 323 -23.02 2.68 -21.07
N ASP A 324 -23.40 3.95 -21.03
CA ASP A 324 -23.15 4.89 -22.12
C ASP A 324 -21.66 5.28 -22.15
N ASP A 325 -20.93 4.82 -23.17
CA ASP A 325 -19.50 5.09 -23.35
C ASP A 325 -19.21 6.51 -23.87
N SER A 326 -20.23 7.33 -24.14
CA SER A 326 -20.03 8.70 -24.63
C SER A 326 -19.64 9.70 -23.53
N LEU A 327 -19.80 9.35 -22.25
CA LEU A 327 -19.49 10.20 -21.10
C LEU A 327 -18.54 9.53 -20.11
N PRO A 328 -17.77 10.31 -19.33
CA PRO A 328 -17.07 9.79 -18.16
C PRO A 328 -18.02 9.04 -17.24
N PHE A 329 -17.62 7.85 -16.82
CA PHE A 329 -18.39 7.00 -15.92
C PHE A 329 -17.67 6.86 -14.59
N TYR A 330 -18.40 7.02 -13.50
CA TYR A 330 -17.91 6.78 -12.15
C TYR A 330 -18.91 5.90 -11.40
N ARG A 331 -18.39 4.91 -10.67
CA ARG A 331 -19.16 4.06 -9.76
C ARG A 331 -18.49 4.02 -8.40
N ILE A 332 -19.31 4.11 -7.37
CA ILE A 332 -18.91 3.95 -5.99
C ILE A 332 -19.64 2.72 -5.45
N ILE A 333 -18.88 1.76 -4.96
CA ILE A 333 -19.36 0.47 -4.49
C ILE A 333 -19.14 0.43 -2.99
N MET A 334 -20.20 0.17 -2.24
CA MET A 334 -20.23 -0.01 -0.79
C MET A 334 -21.04 -1.27 -0.51
N THR A 335 -20.81 -1.93 0.64
CA THR A 335 -21.74 -2.96 1.12
C THR A 335 -23.13 -2.33 1.33
N GLN A 336 -24.19 -3.13 1.24
CA GLN A 336 -25.56 -2.67 1.41
C GLN A 336 -25.76 -2.03 2.79
N THR A 337 -25.25 -2.66 3.84
CA THR A 337 -25.30 -2.12 5.21
C THR A 337 -24.65 -0.74 5.30
N GLU A 338 -23.48 -0.57 4.69
CA GLU A 338 -22.73 0.68 4.75
C GLU A 338 -23.34 1.77 3.87
N ARG A 339 -23.87 1.40 2.70
CA ARG A 339 -24.65 2.29 1.82
C ARG A 339 -25.92 2.77 2.49
N ASP A 340 -26.70 1.89 3.11
CA ASP A 340 -27.95 2.24 3.79
C ASP A 340 -27.67 3.15 5.00
N TYR A 341 -26.61 2.85 5.75
CA TYR A 341 -26.12 3.72 6.82
C TYR A 341 -25.75 5.11 6.29
N PHE A 342 -24.96 5.18 5.21
CA PHE A 342 -24.52 6.42 4.58
C PHE A 342 -25.69 7.26 4.09
N LEU A 343 -26.62 6.68 3.34
CA LEU A 343 -27.78 7.39 2.81
C LEU A 343 -28.71 7.87 3.94
N LYS A 344 -28.91 7.06 4.98
CA LYS A 344 -29.67 7.47 6.18
C LYS A 344 -28.98 8.62 6.91
N MET A 345 -27.65 8.59 7.03
CA MET A 345 -26.85 9.67 7.61
C MET A 345 -27.01 10.96 6.80
N VAL A 346 -26.76 10.91 5.49
CA VAL A 346 -26.81 12.08 4.58
C VAL A 346 -28.19 12.76 4.58
N ASN A 347 -29.26 11.97 4.67
CA ASN A 347 -30.63 12.48 4.64
C ASN A 347 -31.14 13.01 6.00
N ASN A 348 -30.41 12.79 7.09
CA ASN A 348 -30.78 13.23 8.44
C ASN A 348 -30.10 14.57 8.81
N SER A 349 -30.75 15.38 9.65
CA SER A 349 -30.25 16.68 10.11
C SER A 349 -28.89 16.57 10.82
N THR A 350 -28.63 15.51 11.59
CA THR A 350 -27.34 15.31 12.27
C THR A 350 -26.23 14.84 11.33
N GLY A 351 -26.56 13.96 10.38
CA GLY A 351 -25.57 13.39 9.47
C GLY A 351 -25.14 14.31 8.33
N ARG A 352 -25.90 15.39 8.08
CA ARG A 352 -25.46 16.50 7.20
C ARG A 352 -24.16 17.17 7.68
N PHE A 353 -23.87 17.09 8.98
CA PHE A 353 -22.68 17.66 9.59
C PHE A 353 -21.53 16.66 9.77
N SER A 354 -21.81 15.37 9.59
CA SER A 354 -20.84 14.31 9.80
C SER A 354 -19.76 14.30 8.72
N ASP A 355 -18.51 14.12 9.15
CA ASP A 355 -17.36 13.81 8.28
C ASP A 355 -17.04 12.30 8.28
N ALA A 356 -17.92 11.47 8.85
CA ALA A 356 -17.77 10.02 8.84
C ALA A 356 -17.61 9.50 7.40
N ARG A 357 -16.54 8.73 7.20
CA ARG A 357 -16.14 8.15 5.91
C ARG A 357 -16.57 6.69 5.81
N MET A 358 -17.03 6.28 4.65
CA MET A 358 -17.42 4.90 4.35
C MET A 358 -16.35 4.26 3.48
N ASN A 359 -16.07 2.98 3.73
CA ASN A 359 -15.19 2.19 2.88
C ASN A 359 -15.89 1.90 1.56
N ALA A 360 -15.19 2.14 0.47
CA ALA A 360 -15.72 1.96 -0.86
C ALA A 360 -14.66 1.43 -1.84
N THR A 361 -15.15 0.84 -2.93
CA THR A 361 -14.38 0.70 -4.16
C THR A 361 -14.89 1.72 -5.17
N PHE A 362 -13.97 2.47 -5.78
CA PHE A 362 -14.26 3.43 -6.82
C PHE A 362 -13.83 2.87 -8.17
N VAL A 363 -14.76 2.85 -9.12
CA VAL A 363 -14.47 2.47 -10.51
C VAL A 363 -14.69 3.69 -11.37
N SER A 364 -13.70 4.03 -12.18
CA SER A 364 -13.81 5.11 -13.17
C SER A 364 -13.59 4.56 -14.56
N ARG A 365 -14.21 5.22 -15.54
CA ARG A 365 -13.91 5.03 -16.95
C ARG A 365 -13.91 6.38 -17.64
N MET A 366 -12.77 6.73 -18.20
CA MET A 366 -12.54 8.00 -18.88
C MET A 366 -11.68 7.75 -20.11
N SER A 367 -12.10 8.24 -21.28
CA SER A 367 -11.33 8.11 -22.53
C SER A 367 -10.93 6.67 -22.88
N GLY A 368 -11.83 5.70 -22.64
CA GLY A 368 -11.58 4.27 -22.91
C GLY A 368 -10.67 3.56 -21.90
N LYS A 369 -10.16 4.25 -20.88
CA LYS A 369 -9.42 3.64 -19.77
C LYS A 369 -10.34 3.41 -18.59
N GLN A 370 -10.28 2.23 -18.00
CA GLN A 370 -11.00 1.88 -16.78
C GLN A 370 -10.01 1.66 -15.64
N GLU A 371 -10.28 2.27 -14.49
CA GLU A 371 -9.45 2.14 -13.28
C GLU A 371 -10.32 1.72 -12.09
N ILE A 372 -9.80 0.81 -11.27
CA ILE A 372 -10.38 0.42 -9.99
C ILE A 372 -9.47 0.96 -8.88
N ARG A 373 -10.07 1.60 -7.87
CA ARG A 373 -9.40 2.04 -6.66
C ARG A 373 -10.14 1.45 -5.47
N TYR A 374 -9.49 0.54 -4.77
CA TYR A 374 -10.02 -0.02 -3.53
C TYR A 374 -9.73 0.90 -2.34
N LEU A 375 -10.35 0.60 -1.20
CA LEU A 375 -10.13 1.29 0.06
C LEU A 375 -10.34 2.81 -0.02
N ALA A 376 -11.13 3.26 -1.00
CA ALA A 376 -11.52 4.64 -1.13
C ALA A 376 -12.47 5.01 0.03
N ASP A 377 -12.40 6.27 0.43
CA ASP A 377 -13.25 6.87 1.44
C ASP A 377 -14.35 7.69 0.76
N ILE A 378 -15.59 7.50 1.20
CA ILE A 378 -16.73 8.32 0.78
C ILE A 378 -17.32 9.02 1.97
N ARG A 379 -17.43 10.34 1.92
CA ARG A 379 -18.14 11.11 2.94
C ARG A 379 -19.04 12.18 2.35
N ASN A 380 -19.99 12.62 3.17
CA ASN A 380 -20.81 13.76 2.85
C ASN A 380 -19.95 15.05 2.87
N ARG A 381 -20.05 15.87 1.83
CA ARG A 381 -19.41 17.21 1.78
C ARG A 381 -20.43 18.34 1.90
N GLY A 382 -21.64 18.13 1.35
CA GLY A 382 -22.67 19.17 1.21
C GLY A 382 -22.52 20.02 -0.07
N ASN A 383 -23.56 20.77 -0.44
CA ASN A 383 -23.62 21.56 -1.68
C ASN A 383 -23.63 23.07 -1.38
N GLY A 384 -22.45 23.71 -1.30
CA GLY A 384 -22.27 25.16 -1.01
C GLY A 384 -22.76 25.60 0.40
N SER A 385 -23.75 24.90 0.94
CA SER A 385 -24.24 24.85 2.31
C SER A 385 -24.66 23.39 2.59
N ARG A 386 -24.63 22.98 3.87
CA ARG A 386 -24.97 21.61 4.30
C ARG A 386 -26.49 21.30 4.24
N TRP A 387 -27.29 22.20 3.67
CA TRP A 387 -28.77 22.14 3.68
C TRP A 387 -29.41 21.85 2.33
N LYS A 388 -28.65 22.00 1.22
CA LYS A 388 -29.15 21.82 -0.14
C LYS A 388 -29.04 20.37 -0.59
N THR A 389 -30.12 19.85 -1.17
CA THR A 389 -30.17 18.56 -1.86
C THR A 389 -30.17 18.76 -3.39
N PRO A 390 -29.52 17.88 -4.18
CA PRO A 390 -28.68 16.76 -3.73
C PRO A 390 -27.38 17.25 -3.07
N ASN A 391 -26.84 16.44 -2.16
CA ASN A 391 -25.55 16.71 -1.52
C ASN A 391 -24.42 16.32 -2.46
N ASN A 392 -23.31 17.05 -2.42
CA ASN A 392 -22.06 16.57 -3.01
C ASN A 392 -21.37 15.60 -2.06
N PHE A 393 -20.75 14.58 -2.62
CA PHE A 393 -19.89 13.65 -1.90
C PHE A 393 -18.43 13.96 -2.16
N ARG A 394 -17.57 13.68 -1.19
CA ARG A 394 -16.13 13.67 -1.36
C ARG A 394 -15.68 12.21 -1.45
N VAL A 395 -14.96 11.90 -2.52
CA VAL A 395 -14.21 10.65 -2.67
C VAL A 395 -12.77 10.97 -2.33
N ASP A 396 -12.22 10.23 -1.39
CA ASP A 396 -10.84 10.34 -0.95
C ASP A 396 -10.13 9.00 -1.23
N PHE A 397 -8.90 9.05 -1.72
CA PHE A 397 -8.08 7.86 -1.96
C PHE A 397 -6.96 7.80 -0.92
N PRO A 398 -6.51 6.60 -0.50
CA PRO A 398 -5.34 6.46 0.37
C PRO A 398 -4.14 7.27 -0.15
N SER A 399 -3.39 7.92 0.74
CA SER A 399 -2.23 8.76 0.40
C SER A 399 -1.09 7.97 -0.26
N ASP A 400 -1.02 6.65 -0.10
CA ASP A 400 -0.08 5.76 -0.81
C ASP A 400 -0.49 5.39 -2.24
N ALA A 401 -1.71 5.76 -2.66
CA ALA A 401 -2.25 5.50 -3.98
C ALA A 401 -3.01 6.72 -4.54
N PRO A 402 -2.33 7.87 -4.74
CA PRO A 402 -2.97 9.12 -5.15
C PRO A 402 -3.62 9.02 -6.54
N TRP A 403 -4.65 9.84 -6.74
CA TRP A 403 -5.42 9.88 -7.98
C TRP A 403 -4.78 10.83 -8.99
N HIS A 404 -4.27 10.29 -10.11
CA HIS A 404 -3.58 11.06 -11.16
C HIS A 404 -2.49 11.99 -10.62
N ASP A 405 -1.69 11.49 -9.68
CA ASP A 405 -0.60 12.24 -9.02
C ASP A 405 -1.07 13.51 -8.30
N VAL A 406 -2.36 13.59 -7.93
CA VAL A 406 -2.90 14.67 -7.10
C VAL A 406 -2.82 14.23 -5.64
N GLU A 407 -1.92 14.88 -4.91
CA GLU A 407 -1.79 14.76 -3.44
C GLU A 407 -2.97 15.44 -2.72
N LYS A 408 -3.28 14.98 -1.50
CA LYS A 408 -4.48 15.31 -0.73
C LYS A 408 -4.45 16.67 -0.02
#